data_AF-A0A964XR31-F1
#
_entry.id   AF-A0A964XR31-F1
#
_cell.length_a   1.000
_cell.length_b   1.000
_cell.length_c   1.000
_cell.angle_alpha   90.00
_cell.angle_beta   90.00
_cell.angle_gamma   90.00
#
_symmetry.space_group_name_H-M   'P 1'
#
loop_
_entity.id
_entity.type
_entity.pdbx_description
1 polymer ?
#
loop_
_entity_poly.entity_id
_entity_poly.type
_entity_poly.pdbx_seq_one_letter_code
_entity_poly.pdbx_strand_id
1 'polypeptide(L)'
;MADDLVEDYVDHCRMHGASWTDIGAALGVSRQAAQQRFHAPHKRYNPDEHFTQELRLAMGHVKRAAVQHRNNYIGTEHLLFGLTAEDNSATRLLERAGADRARLHGAVAARLSLGASQAAERIAWTPYSRKAIAVAEDAAREAGSALIDCDHLLLGLAALGRGVAVGVLDEAGVDTDALRA
;
A
#
# COMPACT_ATOMS: atom_id res chain seq x y z
N MET A 1 4.70 5.00 -19.80
CA MET A 1 3.33 4.57 -20.18
C MET A 1 3.28 3.07 -20.44
N ALA A 2 3.95 2.52 -21.47
CA ALA A 2 3.98 1.07 -21.69
C ALA A 2 4.91 0.31 -20.73
N ASP A 3 6.06 0.88 -20.39
CA ASP A 3 7.04 0.25 -19.49
C ASP A 3 6.52 0.19 -18.04
N ASP A 4 5.87 1.25 -17.55
CA ASP A 4 5.23 1.29 -16.23
C ASP A 4 4.12 0.24 -16.08
N LEU A 5 3.35 -0.02 -17.15
CA LEU A 5 2.31 -1.06 -17.15
C LEU A 5 2.90 -2.47 -17.08
N VAL A 6 4.06 -2.67 -17.71
CA VAL A 6 4.79 -3.95 -17.66
C VAL A 6 5.42 -4.14 -16.28
N GLU A 7 5.99 -3.10 -15.68
CA GLU A 7 6.47 -3.15 -14.29
C GLU A 7 5.34 -3.43 -13.30
N ASP A 8 4.21 -2.73 -13.42
CA ASP A 8 3.01 -2.98 -12.60
C ASP A 8 2.51 -4.43 -12.76
N TYR A 9 2.50 -4.96 -13.98
CA TYR A 9 2.11 -6.34 -14.27
C TYR A 9 3.07 -7.36 -13.63
N VAL A 10 4.37 -7.13 -13.78
CA VAL A 10 5.41 -7.99 -13.20
C VAL A 10 5.31 -7.99 -11.69
N ASP A 11 5.21 -6.81 -11.07
CA ASP A 11 5.07 -6.68 -9.63
C ASP A 11 3.77 -7.36 -9.17
N HIS A 12 2.65 -7.19 -9.88
CA HIS A 12 1.40 -7.91 -9.61
C HIS A 12 1.57 -9.43 -9.64
N CYS A 13 2.18 -9.97 -10.69
CA CYS A 13 2.40 -11.41 -10.80
C CYS A 13 3.32 -11.93 -9.68
N ARG A 14 4.41 -11.20 -9.36
CA ARG A 14 5.31 -11.55 -8.26
C ARG A 14 4.60 -11.54 -6.91
N MET A 15 3.72 -10.57 -6.67
CA MET A 15 2.90 -10.49 -5.45
C MET A 15 1.97 -11.69 -5.29
N HIS A 16 1.38 -12.18 -6.39
CA HIS A 16 0.49 -13.35 -6.38
C HIS A 16 1.23 -14.69 -6.47
N GLY A 17 2.55 -14.70 -6.21
CA GLY A 17 3.36 -15.91 -6.12
C GLY A 17 3.79 -16.49 -7.47
N ALA A 18 3.56 -15.78 -8.58
CA ALA A 18 4.03 -16.21 -9.89
C ALA A 18 5.56 -16.30 -9.90
N SER A 19 6.08 -17.38 -10.47
CA SER A 19 7.51 -17.56 -10.64
C SER A 19 8.02 -16.64 -11.77
N TRP A 20 9.33 -16.38 -11.79
CA TRP A 20 9.96 -15.69 -12.92
C TRP A 20 9.81 -16.46 -14.24
N THR A 21 9.56 -17.77 -14.16
CA THR A 21 9.24 -18.60 -15.32
C THR A 21 7.86 -18.24 -15.88
N ASP A 22 6.85 -18.14 -15.01
CA ASP A 22 5.48 -17.80 -15.41
C ASP A 22 5.40 -16.37 -15.97
N ILE A 23 6.08 -15.43 -15.31
CA ILE A 23 6.14 -14.03 -15.74
C ILE A 23 6.87 -13.89 -17.07
N GLY A 24 8.00 -14.60 -17.24
CA GLY A 24 8.71 -14.62 -18.51
C GLY A 24 7.82 -15.15 -19.64
N ALA A 25 7.12 -16.26 -19.41
CA ALA A 25 6.19 -16.82 -20.37
C ALA A 25 5.08 -15.84 -20.77
N ALA A 26 4.49 -15.14 -19.79
CA ALA A 26 3.43 -14.17 -20.05
C ALA A 26 3.91 -12.91 -20.80
N LEU A 27 5.17 -12.51 -20.58
CA LEU A 27 5.79 -11.37 -21.26
C LEU A 27 6.46 -11.74 -22.60
N GLY A 28 6.46 -13.01 -22.99
CA GLY A 28 7.16 -13.48 -24.19
C GLY A 28 8.69 -13.39 -24.10
N VAL A 29 9.25 -13.42 -22.89
CA VAL A 29 10.70 -13.36 -22.64
C VAL A 29 11.19 -14.56 -21.84
N SER A 30 12.50 -14.82 -21.86
CA SER A 30 13.05 -15.90 -21.03
C SER A 30 12.96 -15.58 -19.54
N ARG A 31 12.91 -16.61 -18.68
CA ARG A 31 13.01 -16.47 -17.22
C ARG A 31 14.19 -15.56 -16.83
N GLN A 32 15.34 -15.75 -17.48
CA GLN A 32 16.56 -14.99 -17.20
C GLN A 32 16.44 -13.53 -17.65
N ALA A 33 15.75 -13.25 -18.75
CA ALA A 33 15.50 -11.89 -19.22
C ALA A 33 14.47 -11.16 -18.33
N ALA A 34 13.38 -11.82 -17.92
CA ALA A 34 12.43 -11.26 -16.96
C ALA A 34 13.11 -10.98 -15.62
N GLN A 35 13.91 -11.93 -15.13
CA GLN A 35 14.68 -11.75 -13.91
C GLN A 35 15.68 -10.60 -14.08
N GLN A 36 16.55 -10.58 -15.08
CA GLN A 36 17.53 -9.48 -15.23
C GLN A 36 16.89 -8.10 -15.38
N ARG A 37 15.75 -8.01 -16.07
CA ARG A 37 15.07 -6.74 -16.32
C ARG A 37 14.35 -6.20 -15.08
N PHE A 38 13.71 -7.07 -14.30
CA PHE A 38 12.83 -6.65 -13.20
C PHE A 38 13.33 -7.06 -11.80
N HIS A 39 14.39 -7.86 -11.71
CA HIS A 39 15.13 -8.13 -10.47
C HIS A 39 16.13 -7.01 -10.20
N ALA A 40 15.61 -5.79 -9.99
CA ALA A 40 16.32 -4.83 -9.18
C ALA A 40 16.05 -5.21 -7.72
N PRO A 41 17.06 -5.33 -6.84
CA PRO A 41 16.76 -5.21 -5.42
C PRO A 41 16.12 -3.84 -5.26
N HIS A 42 14.81 -3.78 -4.98
CA HIS A 42 14.17 -2.50 -4.67
C HIS A 42 15.07 -1.85 -3.61
N LYS A 43 15.72 -0.74 -4.01
CA LYS A 43 16.55 0.09 -3.14
C LYS A 43 15.73 0.25 -1.87
N ARG A 44 16.32 0.07 -0.68
CA ARG A 44 15.58 0.15 0.60
C ARG A 44 14.87 1.50 0.67
N TYR A 45 13.64 1.56 0.18
CA TYR A 45 12.76 2.69 0.31
C TYR A 45 12.32 2.65 1.76
N ASN A 46 12.92 3.52 2.55
CA ASN A 46 12.66 3.64 3.98
C ASN A 46 12.03 5.01 4.25
N PRO A 47 10.74 5.17 3.95
CA PRO A 47 10.04 6.45 4.13
C PRO A 47 9.87 6.81 5.62
N ASP A 48 10.19 5.89 6.54
CA ASP A 48 10.06 6.05 8.00
C ASP A 48 10.75 7.31 8.56
N GLU A 49 11.78 7.81 7.88
CA GLU A 49 12.49 9.05 8.25
C GLU A 49 11.62 10.30 8.07
N HIS A 50 10.65 10.27 7.16
CA HIS A 50 9.75 11.38 6.83
C HIS A 50 8.38 11.28 7.49
N PHE A 51 8.15 10.31 8.38
CA PHE A 51 6.86 10.10 9.04
C PHE A 51 6.75 10.84 10.39
N THR A 52 5.55 11.29 10.74
CA THR A 52 5.22 11.70 12.11
C THR A 52 5.34 10.52 13.08
N GLN A 53 5.37 10.79 14.38
CA GLN A 53 5.32 9.72 15.38
C GLN A 53 4.01 8.92 15.30
N GLU A 54 2.89 9.59 15.06
CA GLU A 54 1.57 8.96 14.88
C GLU A 54 1.60 7.98 13.69
N LEU A 55 2.11 8.42 12.54
CA LEU A 55 2.25 7.54 11.36
C LEU A 55 3.23 6.38 11.59
N ARG A 56 4.33 6.59 12.32
CA ARG A 56 5.24 5.48 12.67
C ARG A 56 4.56 4.39 13.51
N LEU A 57 3.63 4.76 14.40
CA LEU A 57 2.84 3.81 15.18
C LEU A 57 1.88 3.01 14.26
N ALA A 58 1.17 3.69 13.36
CA ALA A 58 0.34 3.05 12.34
C ALA A 58 1.16 2.08 11.47
N MET A 59 2.37 2.48 11.05
CA MET A 59 3.30 1.63 10.30
C MET A 59 3.77 0.39 11.07
N GLY A 60 3.79 0.44 12.41
CA GLY A 60 3.98 -0.73 13.24
C GLY A 60 2.88 -1.78 13.04
N HIS A 61 1.62 -1.35 12.92
CA HIS A 61 0.48 -2.22 12.60
C HIS A 61 0.57 -2.77 11.18
N VAL A 62 0.95 -1.95 10.20
CA VAL A 62 1.19 -2.38 8.80
C VAL A 62 2.20 -3.53 8.74
N LYS A 63 3.37 -3.35 9.38
CA LYS A 63 4.45 -4.36 9.37
C LYS A 63 4.02 -5.64 10.08
N ARG A 64 3.32 -5.54 11.23
CA ARG A 64 2.79 -6.71 11.93
C ARG A 64 1.77 -7.47 11.09
N ALA A 65 0.85 -6.77 10.43
CA ALA A 65 -0.15 -7.39 9.58
C ALA A 65 0.50 -8.18 8.43
N ALA A 66 1.49 -7.59 7.75
CA ALA A 66 2.22 -8.28 6.68
C ALA A 66 2.92 -9.55 7.18
N VAL A 67 3.59 -9.49 8.34
CA VAL A 67 4.25 -10.66 8.95
C VAL A 67 3.24 -11.73 9.37
N GLN A 68 2.15 -11.35 10.06
CA GLN A 68 1.13 -12.28 10.54
C GLN A 68 0.46 -13.03 9.38
N HIS A 69 0.22 -12.34 8.27
CA HIS A 69 -0.37 -12.92 7.06
C HIS A 69 0.68 -13.53 6.13
N ARG A 70 1.95 -13.63 6.53
CA ARG A 70 3.04 -14.22 5.74
C ARG A 70 3.21 -13.56 4.36
N ASN A 71 2.92 -12.27 4.29
CA ASN A 71 3.13 -11.45 3.11
C ASN A 71 4.56 -10.92 3.13
N ASN A 72 5.27 -11.12 2.01
CA ASN A 72 6.60 -10.52 1.78
C ASN A 72 6.48 -9.14 1.10
N TYR A 73 5.30 -8.53 1.17
CA TYR A 73 5.02 -7.22 0.61
C TYR A 73 4.11 -6.38 1.53
N ILE A 74 4.11 -5.06 1.34
CA ILE A 74 3.15 -4.11 1.91
C ILE A 74 2.32 -3.52 0.77
N GLY A 75 1.08 -3.98 0.67
CA GLY A 75 0.08 -3.46 -0.27
C GLY A 75 -0.76 -2.34 0.33
N THR A 76 -1.71 -1.83 -0.46
CA THR A 76 -2.61 -0.74 -0.06
C THR A 76 -3.52 -1.14 1.11
N GLU A 77 -3.95 -2.41 1.15
CA GLU A 77 -4.73 -3.01 2.22
C GLU A 77 -3.98 -3.05 3.54
N HIS A 78 -2.68 -3.32 3.52
CA HIS A 78 -1.86 -3.29 4.71
C HIS A 78 -1.74 -1.87 5.27
N LEU A 79 -1.57 -0.86 4.39
CA LEU A 79 -1.53 0.55 4.77
C LEU A 79 -2.85 1.00 5.41
N LEU A 80 -3.98 0.74 4.75
CA LEU A 80 -5.31 1.09 5.29
C LEU A 80 -5.61 0.32 6.59
N PHE A 81 -5.21 -0.94 6.69
CA PHE A 81 -5.31 -1.72 7.93
C PHE A 81 -4.54 -1.05 9.07
N GLY A 82 -3.30 -0.63 8.83
CA GLY A 82 -2.48 0.04 9.84
C GLY A 82 -3.02 1.40 10.26
N LEU A 83 -3.52 2.19 9.30
CA LEU A 83 -4.15 3.48 9.56
C LEU A 83 -5.43 3.35 10.41
N THR A 84 -6.18 2.26 10.27
CA THR A 84 -7.49 2.09 10.94
C THR A 84 -7.41 1.35 12.29
N ALA A 85 -6.22 0.84 12.64
CA ALA A 85 -6.00 0.06 13.84
C ALA A 85 -6.30 0.85 15.13
N GLU A 86 -5.95 2.13 15.15
CA GLU A 86 -6.08 3.02 16.31
C GLU A 86 -6.70 4.37 15.90
N ASP A 87 -7.04 5.22 16.89
CA ASP A 87 -7.40 6.62 16.62
C ASP A 87 -6.17 7.42 16.21
N ASN A 88 -6.28 8.19 15.12
CA ASN A 88 -5.24 9.04 14.55
C ASN A 88 -5.86 10.06 13.56
N SER A 89 -5.03 10.88 12.94
CA SER A 89 -5.49 11.90 11.98
C SER A 89 -6.29 11.31 10.79
N ALA A 90 -5.93 10.13 10.27
CA ALA A 90 -6.66 9.48 9.19
C ALA A 90 -8.05 9.00 9.63
N THR A 91 -8.16 8.36 10.79
CA THR A 91 -9.45 7.86 11.27
C THR A 91 -10.40 8.99 11.64
N ARG A 92 -9.89 10.09 12.22
CA ARG A 92 -10.68 11.31 12.40
C ARG A 92 -11.14 11.94 11.08
N LEU A 93 -10.34 11.85 10.02
CA LEU A 93 -10.73 12.29 8.68
C LEU A 93 -11.84 11.40 8.09
N LEU A 94 -11.71 10.08 8.22
CA LEU A 94 -12.74 9.11 7.80
C LEU A 94 -14.07 9.31 8.54
N GLU A 95 -14.03 9.55 9.85
CA GLU A 95 -15.22 9.80 10.66
C GLU A 95 -15.94 11.09 10.25
N ARG A 96 -15.18 12.15 9.93
CA ARG A 96 -15.76 13.39 9.36
C ARG A 96 -16.41 13.15 8.00
N ALA A 97 -15.89 12.20 7.23
CA ALA A 97 -16.47 11.76 5.96
C ALA A 97 -17.64 10.75 6.15
N GLY A 98 -18.05 10.46 7.39
CA GLY A 98 -19.20 9.61 7.70
C GLY A 98 -18.89 8.11 7.80
N ALA A 99 -17.62 7.69 7.74
CA ALA A 99 -17.25 6.30 7.90
C ALA A 99 -17.05 5.90 9.37
N ASP A 100 -17.51 4.70 9.71
CA ASP A 100 -17.27 4.09 11.01
C ASP A 100 -15.91 3.36 11.01
N ARG A 101 -14.99 3.79 11.88
CA ARG A 101 -13.63 3.24 11.98
C ARG A 101 -13.63 1.73 12.21
N ALA A 102 -14.48 1.22 13.10
CA ALA A 102 -14.47 -0.19 13.49
C ALA A 102 -14.94 -1.09 12.35
N ARG A 103 -16.01 -0.69 11.63
CA ARG A 103 -16.49 -1.37 10.43
C ARG A 103 -15.45 -1.34 9.33
N LEU A 104 -14.80 -0.19 9.11
CA LEU A 104 -13.79 -0.05 8.07
C LEU A 104 -12.55 -0.89 8.36
N HIS A 105 -12.10 -0.92 9.62
CA HIS A 105 -11.01 -1.79 10.06
C HIS A 105 -11.34 -3.27 9.86
N GLY A 106 -12.56 -3.70 10.21
CA GLY A 106 -13.02 -5.07 9.96
C GLY A 106 -13.10 -5.41 8.47
N ALA A 107 -13.59 -4.49 7.64
CA ALA A 107 -13.68 -4.67 6.19
C ALA A 107 -12.30 -4.84 5.54
N VAL A 108 -11.31 -3.99 5.89
CA VAL A 108 -9.95 -4.14 5.36
C VAL A 108 -9.25 -5.39 5.90
N ALA A 109 -9.48 -5.76 7.17
CA ALA A 109 -8.95 -7.00 7.73
C ALA A 109 -9.43 -8.23 6.97
N ALA A 110 -10.71 -8.25 6.54
CA ALA A 110 -11.26 -9.33 5.72
C ALA A 110 -10.63 -9.43 4.32
N ARG A 111 -9.89 -8.41 3.86
CA ARG A 111 -9.15 -8.41 2.59
C ARG A 111 -7.71 -8.90 2.72
N LEU A 112 -7.19 -9.04 3.94
CA LEU A 112 -5.85 -9.57 4.16
C LEU A 112 -5.85 -11.08 3.90
N SER A 113 -5.23 -11.49 2.79
CA SER A 113 -5.05 -12.90 2.45
C SER A 113 -3.74 -13.46 3.01
N LEU A 114 -3.75 -14.75 3.37
CA LEU A 114 -2.53 -15.48 3.73
C LEU A 114 -1.62 -15.60 2.50
N GLY A 115 -0.42 -15.04 2.59
CA GLY A 115 0.62 -15.18 1.59
C GLY A 115 1.25 -16.58 1.58
N ALA A 116 1.81 -16.97 0.44
CA ALA A 116 2.51 -18.24 0.27
C ALA A 116 3.96 -18.24 0.82
N SER A 117 4.44 -17.11 1.34
CA SER A 117 5.85 -16.98 1.73
C SER A 117 6.15 -17.71 3.04
N GLN A 118 7.03 -18.70 2.99
CA GLN A 118 7.62 -19.31 4.20
C GLN A 118 8.84 -18.53 4.71
N ALA A 119 9.43 -17.65 3.90
CA ALA A 119 10.64 -16.92 4.19
C ALA A 119 10.35 -15.41 4.26
N ALA A 120 10.04 -14.93 5.46
CA ALA A 120 9.92 -13.50 5.74
C ALA A 120 11.32 -12.88 5.92
N GLU A 121 12.14 -12.83 4.86
CA GLU A 121 13.46 -12.20 4.99
C GLU A 121 13.47 -10.76 4.50
N ARG A 122 12.56 -10.35 3.61
CA ARG A 122 12.46 -8.96 3.14
C ARG A 122 11.03 -8.60 2.75
N ILE A 123 10.41 -7.68 3.48
CA ILE A 123 9.12 -7.10 3.13
C ILE A 123 9.36 -5.96 2.13
N ALA A 124 8.81 -6.07 0.92
CA ALA A 124 8.90 -5.05 -0.11
C ALA A 124 7.66 -4.14 -0.12
N TRP A 125 7.83 -2.88 -0.47
CA TRP A 125 6.69 -2.03 -0.83
C TRP A 125 6.19 -2.42 -2.22
N THR A 126 4.88 -2.45 -2.43
CA THR A 126 4.27 -2.60 -3.76
C THR A 126 4.31 -1.28 -4.55
N PRO A 127 4.23 -1.28 -5.90
CA PRO A 127 4.13 -0.04 -6.68
C PRO A 127 3.06 0.92 -6.19
N TYR A 128 1.85 0.41 -5.90
CA TYR A 128 0.75 1.23 -5.41
C TYR A 128 1.00 1.78 -4.02
N SER A 129 1.60 1.00 -3.12
CA SER A 129 1.98 1.53 -1.80
C SER A 129 3.04 2.64 -1.91
N ARG A 130 4.03 2.50 -2.80
CA ARG A 130 5.03 3.55 -3.06
C ARG A 130 4.38 4.79 -3.65
N LYS A 131 3.47 4.61 -4.62
CA LYS A 131 2.71 5.70 -5.23
C LYS A 131 1.84 6.42 -4.19
N ALA A 132 1.15 5.69 -3.31
CA ALA A 132 0.38 6.30 -2.23
C ALA A 132 1.24 7.17 -1.32
N ILE A 133 2.45 6.70 -0.97
CA ILE A 133 3.36 7.47 -0.12
C ILE A 133 3.89 8.70 -0.87
N ALA A 134 4.23 8.59 -2.16
CA ALA A 134 4.64 9.75 -2.96
C ALA A 134 3.53 10.83 -3.03
N VAL A 135 2.27 10.41 -3.21
CA VAL A 135 1.14 11.35 -3.16
C VAL A 135 0.94 11.92 -1.74
N ALA A 136 1.20 11.13 -0.71
CA ALA A 136 1.16 11.59 0.69
C ALA A 136 2.26 12.63 0.99
N GLU A 137 3.44 12.51 0.39
CA GLU A 137 4.51 13.51 0.45
C GLU A 137 4.06 14.84 -0.18
N ASP A 138 3.34 14.77 -1.30
CA ASP A 138 2.74 15.95 -1.94
C ASP A 138 1.69 16.61 -1.05
N ALA A 139 0.75 15.82 -0.51
CA ALA A 139 -0.28 16.31 0.39
C ALA A 139 0.30 16.95 1.66
N ALA A 140 1.33 16.33 2.26
CA ALA A 140 2.03 16.89 3.41
C ALA A 140 2.64 18.26 3.10
N ARG A 141 3.26 18.41 1.93
CA ARG A 141 3.85 19.67 1.49
C ARG A 141 2.80 20.75 1.24
N GLU A 142 1.68 20.40 0.62
CA GLU A 142 0.55 21.31 0.39
C GLU A 142 -0.06 21.80 1.72
N ALA A 143 -0.09 20.94 2.73
CA ALA A 143 -0.49 21.29 4.09
C ALA A 143 0.59 22.06 4.88
N GLY A 144 1.75 22.35 4.28
CA GLY A 144 2.87 23.04 4.93
C GLY A 144 3.63 22.19 5.96
N SER A 145 3.46 20.86 5.93
CA SER A 145 4.15 19.91 6.81
C SER A 145 5.44 19.37 6.16
N ALA A 146 6.51 19.29 6.96
CA ALA A 146 7.76 18.65 6.55
C ALA A 146 7.72 17.11 6.72
N LEU A 147 6.71 16.59 7.43
CA LEU A 147 6.54 15.16 7.70
C LEU A 147 5.17 14.69 7.20
N ILE A 148 5.11 13.44 6.76
CA ILE A 148 3.88 12.76 6.38
C ILE A 148 3.17 12.28 7.64
N ASP A 149 1.88 12.57 7.72
CA ASP A 149 1.01 12.14 8.82
C ASP A 149 -0.02 11.11 8.32
N CYS A 150 -0.82 10.54 9.23
CA CYS A 150 -1.76 9.48 8.88
C CYS A 150 -2.78 9.95 7.83
N ASP A 151 -3.35 11.15 7.99
CA ASP A 151 -4.29 11.74 7.04
C ASP A 151 -3.66 11.96 5.65
N HIS A 152 -2.43 12.47 5.56
CA HIS A 152 -1.70 12.57 4.29
C HIS A 152 -1.57 11.21 3.59
N LEU A 153 -1.25 10.15 4.33
CA LEU A 153 -1.18 8.80 3.77
C LEU A 153 -2.55 8.28 3.31
N LEU A 154 -3.61 8.60 4.05
CA LEU A 154 -4.99 8.28 3.64
C LEU A 154 -5.36 9.00 2.34
N LEU A 155 -5.04 10.29 2.20
CA LEU A 155 -5.25 11.04 0.97
C LEU A 155 -4.48 10.42 -0.20
N GLY A 156 -3.24 10.00 0.04
CA GLY A 156 -2.43 9.29 -0.94
C GLY A 156 -3.04 7.95 -1.39
N LEU A 157 -3.66 7.21 -0.47
CA LEU A 157 -4.40 5.98 -0.81
C LEU A 157 -5.67 6.27 -1.63
N ALA A 158 -6.46 7.27 -1.22
CA ALA A 158 -7.69 7.68 -1.91
C ALA A 158 -7.40 8.14 -3.35
N ALA A 159 -6.29 8.85 -3.57
CA ALA A 159 -5.88 9.36 -4.88
C ALA A 159 -5.44 8.28 -5.89
N LEU A 160 -5.29 7.01 -5.48
CA LEU A 160 -4.89 5.95 -6.40
C LEU A 160 -5.98 5.60 -7.43
N GLY A 161 -7.25 5.85 -7.11
CA GLY A 161 -8.42 5.51 -7.94
C GLY A 161 -8.65 4.01 -8.18
N ARG A 162 -7.78 3.14 -7.67
CA ARG A 162 -7.88 1.68 -7.72
C ARG A 162 -7.08 1.02 -6.60
N GLY A 163 -7.37 -0.25 -6.36
CA GLY A 163 -6.68 -1.08 -5.37
C GLY A 163 -7.59 -1.46 -4.21
N VAL A 164 -7.08 -2.33 -3.34
CA VAL A 164 -7.88 -2.91 -2.25
C VAL A 164 -8.32 -1.85 -1.25
N ALA A 165 -7.44 -0.89 -0.92
CA ALA A 165 -7.79 0.21 -0.02
C ALA A 165 -8.92 1.07 -0.57
N VAL A 166 -8.82 1.50 -1.84
CA VAL A 166 -9.85 2.31 -2.51
C VAL A 166 -11.18 1.56 -2.52
N GLY A 167 -11.19 0.28 -2.91
CA GLY A 167 -12.42 -0.52 -2.90
C GLY A 167 -13.07 -0.64 -1.51
N VAL A 168 -12.27 -0.77 -0.44
CA VAL A 168 -12.81 -0.79 0.93
C VAL A 168 -13.36 0.57 1.35
N LEU A 169 -12.71 1.67 0.96
CA LEU A 169 -13.20 3.03 1.22
C LEU A 169 -14.54 3.28 0.51
N ASP A 170 -14.63 2.92 -0.77
CA ASP A 170 -15.85 3.07 -1.57
C ASP A 170 -17.01 2.23 -1.01
N GLU A 171 -16.74 0.97 -0.63
CA GLU A 171 -17.75 0.09 -0.01
C GLU A 171 -18.21 0.59 1.37
N ALA A 172 -17.35 1.32 2.08
CA ALA A 172 -17.70 2.00 3.33
C ALA A 172 -18.48 3.31 3.11
N GLY A 173 -18.75 3.69 1.84
CA GLY A 173 -19.47 4.91 1.49
C GLY A 173 -18.61 6.17 1.58
N VAL A 174 -17.28 6.04 1.63
CA VAL A 174 -16.37 7.18 1.63
C VAL A 174 -16.17 7.67 0.21
N ASP A 175 -16.54 8.92 -0.06
CA ASP A 175 -16.20 9.58 -1.31
C ASP A 175 -14.71 9.96 -1.29
N THR A 176 -13.91 9.15 -1.99
CA THR A 176 -12.45 9.31 -2.10
C THR A 176 -12.04 10.56 -2.89
N ASP A 177 -12.92 11.12 -3.71
CA ASP A 177 -12.70 12.39 -4.39
C ASP A 177 -12.96 13.55 -3.45
N ALA A 178 -14.05 13.50 -2.67
CA ALA A 178 -14.38 14.53 -1.68
C ALA A 178 -13.37 14.61 -0.54
N LEU A 179 -12.72 13.49 -0.17
CA LEU A 179 -11.64 13.52 0.84
C LEU A 179 -10.46 14.42 0.45
N ARG A 180 -10.27 14.68 -0.85
CA ARG A 180 -9.12 15.41 -1.40
C ARG A 180 -9.44 16.88 -1.73
N ALA A 181 -10.70 17.30 -1.58
CA ALA A 181 -11.20 18.64 -1.92
C ALA A 181 -11.13 19.60 -0.72
#